data_AF-A0A7L4QM93-F1
#
_entry.id   AF-A0A7L4QM93-F1
#
_cell.length_a   1.000
_cell.length_b   1.000
_cell.length_c   1.000
_cell.angle_alpha   90.00
_cell.angle_beta   90.00
_cell.angle_gamma   90.00
#
_symmetry.space_group_name_H-M   'P 1'
#
loop_
_entity.id
_entity.type
_entity.pdbx_description
1 polymer ?
#
loop_
_entity_poly.entity_id
_entity_poly.type
_entity_poly.pdbx_seq_one_letter_code
_entity_poly.pdbx_strand_id
1 'polypeptide(L)'
;MEEDLEKRTEHTFSMIINEEYPFEKPLVLWRTPIFHPNIMLPDDGGHVCIKLLDDWSFNSTLLSFVKGIETLLLNPNPTSPFGTSSCTAAAEYYNSGKKAVPPVICKPLPKVVSGN
;
A
#
# COMPACT_ATOMS: atom_id res chain seq x y z
N MET A 1 8.36 -4.02 -29.36
CA MET A 1 8.21 -5.15 -28.43
C MET A 1 7.80 -4.52 -27.12
N GLU A 2 6.50 -4.32 -27.01
CA GLU A 2 5.85 -3.55 -25.94
C GLU A 2 5.78 -4.50 -24.75
N GLU A 3 6.74 -4.36 -23.85
CA GLU A 3 6.80 -5.19 -22.64
C GLU A 3 5.59 -4.80 -21.79
N ASP A 4 4.63 -5.73 -21.71
CA ASP A 4 3.32 -5.52 -21.12
C ASP A 4 3.43 -4.78 -19.77
N LEU A 5 2.87 -3.57 -19.71
CA LEU A 5 2.61 -2.84 -18.47
C LEU A 5 1.53 -3.60 -17.68
N GLU A 6 1.87 -4.77 -17.15
CA GLU A 6 0.97 -5.52 -16.30
C GLU A 6 0.85 -4.79 -14.97
N LYS A 7 -0.25 -4.04 -14.82
CA LYS A 7 -0.72 -3.56 -13.53
C LYS A 7 -0.78 -4.76 -12.59
N ARG A 8 0.02 -4.74 -11.51
CA ARG A 8 -0.18 -5.69 -10.42
C ARG A 8 -1.56 -5.42 -9.83
N THR A 9 -2.49 -6.34 -10.06
CA THR A 9 -3.85 -6.30 -9.50
C THR A 9 -3.95 -7.07 -8.18
N GLU A 10 -2.98 -7.94 -7.92
CA GLU A 10 -2.93 -8.77 -6.72
C GLU A 10 -1.89 -8.26 -5.72
N HIS A 11 -2.37 -8.02 -4.52
CA HIS A 11 -1.56 -7.53 -3.40
C HIS A 11 -1.79 -8.37 -2.16
N THR A 12 -0.76 -8.48 -1.33
CA THR A 12 -0.84 -9.10 0.00
C THR A 12 -0.35 -8.14 1.07
N PHE A 13 -0.98 -8.23 2.24
CA PHE A 13 -0.58 -7.50 3.44
C PHE A 13 -0.77 -8.39 4.68
N SER A 14 -0.07 -8.05 5.76
CA SER A 14 -0.28 -8.62 7.09
C SER A 14 -1.06 -7.63 7.94
N MET A 15 -2.12 -8.10 8.59
CA MET A 15 -2.84 -7.35 9.62
C MET A 15 -2.33 -7.78 10.98
N ILE A 16 -1.92 -6.82 11.81
CA ILE A 16 -1.41 -7.07 13.16
C ILE A 16 -2.43 -6.52 14.16
N ILE A 17 -2.98 -7.43 14.96
CA ILE A 17 -3.90 -7.12 16.05
C ILE A 17 -3.09 -7.26 17.34
N ASN A 18 -2.99 -6.18 18.12
CA ASN A 18 -2.23 -6.14 19.37
C ASN A 18 -3.15 -6.36 20.59
N GLU A 19 -2.57 -6.34 21.79
CA GLU A 19 -3.28 -6.51 23.06
C GLU A 19 -4.26 -5.35 23.36
N GLU A 20 -4.10 -4.20 22.71
CA GLU A 20 -4.96 -3.02 22.85
C GLU A 20 -6.24 -3.10 22.02
N TYR A 21 -6.45 -4.16 21.24
CA TYR A 21 -7.71 -4.38 20.54
C TYR A 21 -8.85 -4.67 21.54
N PRO A 22 -10.04 -4.05 21.40
CA PRO A 22 -10.50 -3.22 20.28
C PRO A 22 -10.37 -1.70 20.49
N PHE A 23 -9.63 -1.24 21.50
CA PHE A 23 -9.44 0.19 21.75
C PHE A 23 -8.56 0.84 20.67
N GLU A 24 -7.57 0.10 20.15
CA GLU A 24 -6.79 0.48 18.98
C GLU A 24 -7.18 -0.30 17.72
N LYS A 25 -7.11 0.36 16.56
CA LYS A 25 -7.26 -0.30 15.25
C LYS A 25 -6.03 -1.16 14.93
N PRO A 26 -6.19 -2.22 14.12
CA PRO A 26 -5.06 -3.02 13.66
C PRO A 26 -3.99 -2.21 12.92
N LEU A 27 -2.73 -2.65 12.99
CA LEU A 27 -1.66 -2.18 12.11
C LEU A 27 -1.64 -3.00 10.82
N VAL A 28 -1.15 -2.40 9.74
CA VAL A 28 -1.08 -3.05 8.43
C VAL A 28 0.32 -2.92 7.84
N LEU A 29 0.90 -4.07 7.47
CA LEU A 29 2.18 -4.18 6.79
C LEU A 29 1.98 -4.77 5.39
N TRP A 30 2.17 -3.95 4.37
CA TRP A 30 2.11 -4.29 2.96
C TRP A 30 3.29 -5.18 2.56
N ARG A 31 3.03 -6.25 1.80
CA ARG A 31 4.02 -7.30 1.48
C ARG A 31 4.42 -7.35 0.02
N THR A 32 3.57 -6.85 -0.87
CA THR A 32 3.88 -6.74 -2.30
C THR A 32 4.38 -5.35 -2.67
N PRO A 33 5.30 -5.19 -3.62
CA PRO A 33 5.63 -3.88 -4.17
C PRO A 33 4.39 -3.12 -4.66
N ILE A 34 4.34 -1.83 -4.39
CA ILE A 34 3.24 -0.94 -4.77
C ILE A 34 3.75 0.49 -4.95
N PHE A 35 3.24 1.20 -5.94
CA PHE A 35 3.47 2.64 -6.11
C PHE A 35 2.28 3.41 -5.54
N HIS A 36 2.40 3.86 -4.29
CA HIS A 36 1.30 4.51 -3.59
C HIS A 36 1.81 5.56 -2.59
N PRO A 37 1.20 6.75 -2.50
CA PRO A 37 1.68 7.82 -1.62
C PRO A 37 1.54 7.47 -0.14
N ASN A 38 0.60 6.61 0.24
CA ASN A 38 0.32 6.31 1.67
C ASN A 38 0.68 4.87 2.09
N ILE A 39 1.37 4.12 1.24
CA ILE A 39 1.79 2.74 1.52
C ILE A 39 3.26 2.60 1.15
N MET A 40 4.10 2.29 2.13
CA MET A 40 5.53 2.08 1.92
C MET A 40 5.79 0.82 1.10
N LEU A 41 6.95 0.78 0.43
CA LEU A 41 7.45 -0.45 -0.14
C LEU A 41 7.75 -1.48 0.96
N PRO A 42 7.69 -2.80 0.65
CA PRO A 42 8.03 -3.83 1.63
C PRO A 42 9.43 -3.67 2.24
N ASP A 43 10.42 -3.23 1.44
CA ASP A 43 11.80 -3.03 1.91
C ASP A 43 11.94 -1.82 2.84
N ASP A 44 11.05 -0.85 2.73
CA ASP A 44 10.96 0.31 3.60
C ASP A 44 10.07 0.03 4.84
N GLY A 45 9.71 -1.23 5.06
CA GLY A 45 8.90 -1.71 6.18
C GLY A 45 7.42 -1.92 5.87
N GLY A 46 6.93 -1.47 4.71
CA GLY A 46 5.57 -1.78 4.23
C GLY A 46 4.44 -1.13 5.02
N HIS A 47 4.68 -0.15 5.89
CA HIS A 47 3.60 0.45 6.68
C HIS A 47 2.55 1.14 5.79
N VAL A 48 1.29 0.97 6.16
CA VAL A 48 0.15 1.70 5.60
C VAL A 48 -0.22 2.85 6.52
N CYS A 49 -0.51 4.04 5.98
CA CYS A 49 -0.98 5.17 6.78
C CYS A 49 -2.44 4.94 7.25
N ILE A 50 -2.62 4.18 8.32
CA ILE A 50 -3.95 3.85 8.87
C ILE A 50 -4.72 5.06 9.43
N LYS A 51 -4.05 6.20 9.60
CA LYS A 51 -4.68 7.47 10.01
C LYS A 51 -5.58 8.07 8.93
N LEU A 52 -5.41 7.66 7.67
CA LEU A 52 -6.26 8.08 6.55
C LEU A 52 -7.53 7.23 6.41
N LEU A 53 -7.62 6.13 7.19
CA LEU A 53 -8.82 5.31 7.26
C LEU A 53 -9.81 5.95 8.23
N ASP A 54 -11.09 5.61 8.06
CA ASP A 54 -12.18 6.05 8.93
C ASP A 54 -11.84 5.92 10.43
N ASP A 55 -12.48 6.77 11.23
CA ASP A 55 -12.31 6.79 12.68
C ASP A 55 -12.62 5.42 13.28
N TRP A 56 -11.71 4.95 14.13
CA TRP A 56 -11.86 3.69 14.82
C TRP A 56 -12.61 3.89 16.13
N SER A 57 -13.64 3.07 16.34
CA SER A 57 -14.47 3.10 17.55
C SER A 57 -14.91 1.69 17.93
N PHE A 58 -15.58 1.54 19.07
CA PHE A 58 -16.16 0.25 19.49
C PHE A 58 -17.17 -0.36 18.50
N ASN A 59 -17.74 0.46 17.60
CA ASN A 59 -18.66 0.00 16.56
C ASN A 59 -17.94 -0.45 15.29
N SER A 60 -16.63 -0.22 15.18
CA SER A 60 -15.84 -0.59 14.02
C SER A 60 -15.54 -2.09 14.00
N THR A 61 -15.46 -2.66 12.81
CA THR A 61 -15.19 -4.09 12.60
C THR A 61 -13.94 -4.28 11.75
N LEU A 62 -13.34 -5.47 11.78
CA LEU A 62 -12.25 -5.81 10.86
C LEU A 62 -12.68 -5.70 9.39
N LEU A 63 -13.95 -6.00 9.08
CA LEU A 63 -14.49 -5.84 7.72
C LEU A 63 -14.53 -4.38 7.28
N SER A 64 -15.06 -3.47 8.12
CA SER A 64 -15.06 -2.04 7.81
C SER A 64 -13.64 -1.49 7.68
N PHE A 65 -12.71 -2.00 8.49
CA PHE A 65 -11.29 -1.64 8.39
C PHE A 65 -10.67 -2.06 7.05
N VAL A 66 -10.90 -3.30 6.60
CA VAL A 66 -10.43 -3.79 5.29
C VAL A 66 -11.03 -2.97 4.15
N LYS A 67 -12.32 -2.63 4.21
CA LYS A 67 -12.97 -1.74 3.24
C LYS A 67 -12.35 -0.33 3.21
N GLY A 68 -11.92 0.16 4.37
CA GLY A 68 -11.15 1.40 4.45
C GLY A 68 -9.82 1.30 3.67
N ILE A 69 -9.10 0.18 3.82
CA ILE A 69 -7.85 -0.07 3.06
C ILE A 69 -8.13 -0.13 1.56
N GLU A 70 -9.17 -0.84 1.12
CA GLU A 70 -9.61 -0.87 -0.29
C GLU A 70 -9.90 0.54 -0.81
N THR A 71 -10.59 1.35 -0.02
CA THR A 71 -10.92 2.73 -0.37
C THR A 71 -9.66 3.57 -0.51
N LEU A 72 -8.67 3.39 0.37
CA LEU A 72 -7.37 4.06 0.29
C LEU A 72 -6.60 3.68 -0.98
N LEU A 73 -6.62 2.40 -1.38
CA LEU A 73 -5.99 1.94 -2.63
C LEU A 73 -6.61 2.59 -3.87
N LEU A 74 -7.95 2.74 -3.86
CA LEU A 74 -8.69 3.34 -4.97
C LEU A 74 -8.58 4.87 -4.98
N ASN A 75 -8.40 5.49 -3.82
CA ASN A 75 -8.35 6.94 -3.64
C ASN A 75 -7.07 7.36 -2.89
N PRO A 76 -5.90 7.32 -3.55
CA PRO A 76 -4.64 7.72 -2.95
C PRO A 76 -4.68 9.19 -2.50
N ASN A 77 -4.05 9.51 -1.37
CA ASN A 77 -3.94 10.87 -0.88
C ASN A 77 -2.52 11.43 -1.07
N PRO A 78 -2.25 12.22 -2.13
CA PRO A 78 -0.93 12.78 -2.40
C PRO A 78 -0.57 13.99 -1.52
N THR A 79 -1.51 14.54 -0.74
CA THR A 79 -1.25 15.69 0.14
C THR A 79 -0.48 15.31 1.41
N SER A 80 -0.48 14.03 1.76
CA SER A 80 0.17 13.51 2.97
C SER A 80 0.89 12.18 2.70
N PRO A 81 1.99 12.20 1.92
CA PRO A 81 2.73 10.98 1.63
C PRO A 81 3.42 10.41 2.87
N PHE A 82 3.57 9.09 2.90
CA PHE A 82 4.34 8.38 3.91
C PHE A 82 5.82 8.59 3.56
N GLY A 83 6.50 9.57 4.18
CA GLY A 83 7.75 10.26 3.75
C GLY A 83 9.01 9.50 3.24
N THR A 84 8.90 8.26 2.79
CA THR A 84 9.85 7.56 1.92
C THR A 84 9.93 8.22 0.54
N SER A 85 11.02 7.93 -0.18
CA SER A 85 11.24 8.40 -1.56
C SER A 85 10.17 7.88 -2.51
N SER A 86 9.79 6.60 -2.41
CA SER A 86 8.75 5.98 -3.26
C SER A 86 7.39 6.66 -3.09
N CYS A 87 6.97 6.90 -1.84
CA CYS A 87 5.70 7.55 -1.56
C CYS A 87 5.69 9.03 -1.97
N THR A 88 6.81 9.74 -1.82
CA THR A 88 6.93 11.13 -2.29
C THR A 88 6.82 11.21 -3.81
N ALA A 89 7.51 10.32 -4.53
CA ALA A 89 7.40 10.22 -5.98
C ALA A 89 5.97 9.86 -6.43
N ALA A 90 5.28 8.99 -5.69
CA ALA A 90 3.88 8.69 -5.93
C ALA A 90 2.98 9.92 -5.72
N ALA A 91 3.19 10.70 -4.65
CA ALA A 91 2.44 11.92 -4.43
C ALA A 91 2.62 12.95 -5.57
N GLU A 92 3.87 13.19 -6.00
CA GLU A 92 4.17 14.05 -7.15
C GLU A 92 3.46 13.57 -8.42
N TYR A 93 3.49 12.25 -8.66
CA TYR A 93 2.80 11.64 -9.79
C TYR A 93 1.29 11.93 -9.78
N TYR A 94 0.61 11.65 -8.67
CA TYR A 94 -0.83 11.89 -8.54
C TYR A 94 -1.19 13.38 -8.60
N ASN A 95 -0.32 14.27 -8.10
CA ASN A 95 -0.51 15.72 -8.20
C ASN A 95 -0.27 16.27 -9.61
N SER A 96 0.51 15.58 -10.45
CA SER A 96 0.83 16.04 -11.81
C SER A 96 -0.37 16.03 -12.78
N GLY A 97 -1.49 15.41 -12.42
CA GLY A 97 -2.69 15.31 -13.27
C GLY A 97 -2.51 14.44 -14.51
N LYS A 98 -1.36 13.76 -14.67
CA LYS A 98 -1.10 12.84 -15.78
C LYS A 98 -2.03 11.63 -15.64
N LYS A 99 -2.84 11.35 -16.67
CA LYS A 99 -3.68 10.13 -16.77
C LYS A 99 -2.90 8.86 -17.11
N ALA A 100 -1.58 8.87 -16.93
CA ALA A 100 -0.76 7.71 -17.19
C ALA A 100 -1.14 6.57 -16.23
N VAL A 101 -0.76 5.34 -16.57
CA VAL A 101 -0.85 4.23 -15.63
C VAL A 101 0.23 4.44 -14.56
N PRO A 102 -0.09 4.33 -13.26
CA PRO A 102 0.91 4.40 -12.22
C PRO A 102 2.06 3.42 -12.51
N PRO A 103 3.33 3.84 -12.33
CA PRO A 103 4.48 2.96 -12.51
C PRO A 103 4.31 1.65 -11.74
N VAL A 104 4.50 0.53 -12.43
CA VAL A 104 4.54 -0.77 -11.77
C VAL A 104 5.91 -0.91 -11.11
N ILE A 105 5.94 -1.08 -9.79
CA ILE A 105 7.16 -1.45 -9.09
C ILE A 105 7.29 -2.96 -9.19
N CYS A 106 7.80 -3.45 -10.32
CA CYS A 106 8.22 -4.84 -10.42
C CYS A 106 9.61 -4.97 -9.79
N LYS A 107 9.71 -5.74 -8.70
CA LYS A 107 10.99 -6.39 -8.41
C LYS A 107 11.08 -7.64 -9.28
N PRO A 108 12.24 -7.93 -9.89
CA PRO A 108 12.41 -9.20 -10.57
C PRO A 108 12.16 -10.34 -9.59
N LEU A 109 11.43 -11.37 -10.04
CA LEU A 109 11.27 -12.61 -9.28
C LEU A 109 12.67 -13.11 -8.88
N PRO A 110 12.88 -13.60 -7.65
CA PRO A 110 14.12 -14.27 -7.29
C PRO A 110 14.38 -15.36 -8.34
N LYS A 111 15.51 -15.29 -9.03
CA LYS A 111 15.90 -16.37 -9.95
C LYS A 111 16.05 -17.61 -9.08
N VAL A 112 15.24 -18.64 -9.33
CA VAL A 112 15.49 -19.98 -8.82
C VAL A 112 16.86 -20.37 -9.37
N VAL A 113 17.88 -20.32 -8.51
CA VAL A 113 19.19 -20.86 -8.84
C VAL A 113 19.01 -22.37 -8.78
N SER A 114 18.83 -23.00 -9.93
CA SER A 114 18.93 -24.45 -10.04
C SER A 114 20.33 -24.83 -9.56
N GLY A 115 20.41 -25.48 -8.41
CA GLY A 115 21.67 -26.01 -7.89
C GLY A 115 22.23 -27.04 -8.88
N ASN A 116 23.53 -26.90 -9.17
CA ASN A 116 24.33 -27.96 -9.79
C ASN A 116 24.83 -28.92 -8.71
#